data_AF-A0A7V7WQL7-F1
#
_entry.id   AF-A0A7V7WQL7-F1
#
_cell.length_a   1.000
_cell.length_b   1.000
_cell.length_c   1.000
_cell.angle_alpha   90.00
_cell.angle_beta   90.00
_cell.angle_gamma   90.00
#
_symmetry.space_group_name_H-M   'P 1'
#
loop_
_entity.id
_entity.type
_entity.pdbx_description
1 polymer ?
#
loop_
_entity_poly.entity_id
_entity_poly.type
_entity_poly.pdbx_seq_one_letter_code
_entity_poly.pdbx_strand_id
1 'polypeptide(L)'
;MPAPRGASRAMRIAMSVFTPVQESELTPWLTRYSVGAAASLEPIATGVENSNYFLGTESGQYVLTLYERMPAEDLPFYLNLMAHLAARGVPCPAPLADRSGSFFSLLAGKPASLVTRLPGEARLVPSGAECAEIGAGLARLH
;
A
#
# COMPACT_ATOMS: atom_id res chain seq x y z
N MET A 1 -48.74 10.85 -28.68
CA MET A 1 -47.39 10.28 -28.84
C MET A 1 -46.37 11.27 -28.27
N PRO A 2 -45.85 11.07 -27.04
CA PRO A 2 -44.65 11.73 -26.57
C PRO A 2 -43.51 10.72 -26.29
N ALA A 3 -42.28 11.12 -26.60
CA ALA A 3 -41.05 10.32 -26.47
C ALA A 3 -40.59 10.17 -25.00
N PRO A 4 -39.83 9.12 -24.65
CA PRO A 4 -39.33 8.90 -23.30
C PRO A 4 -38.03 9.70 -23.06
N ARG A 5 -37.92 10.39 -21.93
CA ARG A 5 -36.65 10.92 -21.42
C ARG A 5 -36.41 10.38 -20.02
N GLY A 6 -35.44 9.48 -19.93
CA GLY A 6 -34.97 8.88 -18.70
C GLY A 6 -33.77 8.00 -19.01
N ALA A 7 -32.74 8.58 -19.62
CA ALA A 7 -31.45 7.92 -19.74
C ALA A 7 -30.90 7.76 -18.32
N SER A 8 -31.09 6.56 -17.77
CA SER A 8 -30.44 6.09 -16.55
C SER A 8 -28.94 6.27 -16.72
N ARG A 9 -28.37 7.20 -15.94
CA ARG A 9 -26.92 7.40 -15.87
C ARG A 9 -26.36 6.18 -15.16
N ALA A 10 -25.98 5.17 -15.93
CA ALA A 10 -25.31 3.99 -15.42
C ALA A 10 -24.08 4.46 -14.62
N MET A 11 -24.13 4.24 -13.31
CA MET A 11 -22.99 4.43 -12.42
C MET A 11 -21.90 3.48 -12.94
N ARG A 12 -20.85 4.04 -13.54
CA ARG A 12 -19.64 3.30 -13.89
C ARG A 12 -19.07 2.76 -12.59
N ILE A 13 -19.36 1.50 -12.29
CA ILE A 13 -18.62 0.72 -11.29
C ILE A 13 -17.18 0.70 -11.82
N ALA A 14 -16.29 1.47 -11.21
CA ALA A 14 -14.88 1.38 -11.51
C ALA A 14 -14.43 -0.03 -11.10
N MET A 15 -14.08 -0.86 -12.09
CA MET A 15 -13.47 -2.16 -11.83
C MET A 15 -12.22 -1.95 -10.96
N SER A 16 -12.09 -2.77 -9.93
CA SER A 16 -10.87 -2.85 -9.10
C SER A 16 -9.67 -3.10 -10.01
N VAL A 17 -8.75 -2.15 -10.09
CA VAL A 17 -7.49 -2.36 -10.80
C VAL A 17 -6.60 -3.15 -9.86
N PHE A 18 -6.30 -4.39 -10.24
CA PHE A 18 -5.38 -5.25 -9.51
C PHE A 18 -4.32 -5.74 -10.50
N THR A 19 -3.08 -5.28 -10.33
CA THR A 19 -1.93 -5.64 -11.16
C THR A 19 -1.25 -6.88 -10.57
N PRO A 20 -1.37 -8.06 -11.20
CA PRO A 20 -0.69 -9.27 -10.75
C PRO A 20 0.82 -9.11 -10.90
N VAL A 21 1.57 -9.47 -9.85
CA VAL A 21 3.04 -9.51 -9.89
C VAL A 21 3.50 -10.94 -10.11
N GLN A 22 4.31 -11.17 -11.14
CA GLN A 22 4.91 -12.47 -11.39
C GLN A 22 6.21 -12.65 -10.63
N GLU A 23 6.55 -13.88 -10.27
CA GLU A 23 7.81 -14.22 -9.61
C GLU A 23 9.04 -13.79 -10.42
N SER A 24 8.96 -13.89 -11.75
CA SER A 24 10.00 -13.46 -12.69
C SER A 24 10.28 -11.95 -12.67
N GLU A 25 9.30 -11.14 -12.23
CA GLU A 25 9.44 -9.69 -12.06
C GLU A 25 9.83 -9.34 -10.63
N LEU A 26 9.24 -10.01 -9.64
CA LEU A 26 9.49 -9.77 -8.22
C LEU A 26 10.94 -10.10 -7.84
N THR A 27 11.44 -11.26 -8.26
CA THR A 27 12.77 -11.76 -7.87
C THR A 27 13.89 -10.77 -8.21
N PRO A 28 14.05 -10.30 -9.47
CA PRO A 28 15.07 -9.31 -9.78
C PRO A 28 14.80 -7.97 -9.09
N TRP A 29 13.54 -7.57 -8.91
CA TRP A 29 13.19 -6.33 -8.23
C TRP A 29 13.60 -6.33 -6.75
N LEU A 30 13.45 -7.46 -6.06
CA LEU A 30 13.86 -7.61 -4.65
C LEU A 30 15.37 -7.52 -4.44
N THR A 31 16.18 -7.80 -5.47
CA THR A 31 17.65 -7.64 -5.37
C THR A 31 18.08 -6.20 -5.08
N ARG A 32 17.19 -5.23 -5.33
CA ARG A 32 17.39 -3.82 -4.98
C ARG A 32 17.35 -3.57 -3.47
N TYR A 33 16.76 -4.48 -2.70
CA TYR A 33 16.59 -4.36 -1.26
C TYR A 33 17.53 -5.32 -0.52
N SER A 34 17.68 -5.09 0.78
CA SER A 34 18.46 -5.95 1.68
C SER A 34 17.53 -6.86 2.48
N VAL A 35 16.59 -7.52 1.79
CA VAL A 35 15.55 -8.37 2.41
C VAL A 35 15.66 -9.87 2.07
N GLY A 36 16.59 -10.23 1.18
CA GLY A 36 16.76 -11.60 0.72
C GLY A 36 15.69 -12.03 -0.29
N ALA A 37 15.58 -13.34 -0.50
CA ALA A 37 14.62 -13.91 -1.45
C ALA A 37 13.16 -13.85 -0.93
N ALA A 38 12.20 -13.81 -1.85
CA ALA A 38 10.79 -13.97 -1.52
C ALA A 38 10.51 -15.42 -1.11
N ALA A 39 9.82 -15.58 0.03
CA ALA A 39 9.32 -16.87 0.52
C ALA A 39 7.80 -17.02 0.30
N SER A 40 7.05 -15.91 0.29
CA SER A 40 5.62 -15.90 0.01
C SER A 40 5.16 -14.56 -0.57
N LEU A 41 4.15 -14.58 -1.43
CA LEU A 41 3.51 -13.39 -1.97
C LEU A 41 1.99 -13.61 -2.02
N GLU A 42 1.26 -12.94 -1.16
CA GLU A 42 -0.18 -13.13 -1.00
C GLU A 42 -0.96 -11.84 -1.30
N PRO A 43 -1.87 -11.82 -2.29
CA PRO A 43 -2.75 -10.69 -2.56
C PRO A 43 -3.58 -10.27 -1.35
N ILE A 44 -3.67 -8.95 -1.11
CA ILE A 44 -4.59 -8.37 -0.14
C ILE A 44 -5.82 -7.88 -0.90
N ALA A 45 -6.92 -8.63 -0.81
CA ALA A 45 -8.15 -8.37 -1.57
C ALA A 45 -8.96 -7.15 -1.08
N THR A 46 -8.48 -6.44 -0.05
CA THR A 46 -9.16 -5.30 0.56
C THR A 46 -8.50 -3.99 0.14
N GLY A 47 -9.27 -3.10 -0.49
CA GLY A 47 -8.80 -1.84 -1.05
C GLY A 47 -9.00 -1.80 -2.56
N VAL A 48 -9.54 -0.70 -3.07
CA VAL A 48 -9.88 -0.56 -4.50
C VAL A 48 -8.92 0.35 -5.26
N GLU A 49 -7.94 0.94 -4.58
CA GLU A 49 -7.07 1.98 -5.15
C GLU A 49 -5.66 1.50 -5.50
N ASN A 50 -5.11 0.52 -4.80
CA ASN A 50 -3.76 0.01 -5.00
C ASN A 50 -3.75 -1.52 -4.95
N SER A 51 -2.82 -2.13 -5.67
CA SER A 51 -2.58 -3.57 -5.56
C SER A 51 -1.62 -3.81 -4.39
N ASN A 52 -2.12 -4.42 -3.31
CA ASN A 52 -1.32 -4.69 -2.12
C ASN A 52 -1.09 -6.20 -1.96
N TYR A 53 0.10 -6.55 -1.49
CA TYR A 53 0.50 -7.93 -1.22
C TYR A 53 1.16 -8.03 0.15
N PHE A 54 0.85 -9.08 0.90
CA PHE A 54 1.74 -9.53 1.97
C PHE A 54 2.92 -10.25 1.34
N LEU A 55 4.13 -9.77 1.62
CA LEU A 55 5.38 -10.35 1.13
C LEU A 55 6.17 -10.90 2.32
N GLY A 56 6.36 -12.21 2.34
CA GLY A 56 7.34 -12.86 3.20
C GLY A 56 8.67 -12.98 2.49
N THR A 57 9.76 -12.66 3.20
CA THR A 57 11.13 -12.79 2.71
C THR A 57 12.00 -13.45 3.79
N GLU A 58 13.25 -13.75 3.45
CA GLU A 58 14.25 -14.26 4.40
C GLU A 58 14.49 -13.31 5.59
N SER A 59 14.36 -11.99 5.41
CA SER A 59 14.60 -11.02 6.47
C SER A 59 13.35 -10.63 7.27
N GLY A 60 12.15 -11.01 6.83
CA GLY A 60 10.91 -10.65 7.52
C GLY A 60 9.69 -10.49 6.63
N GLN A 61 8.72 -9.76 7.17
CA GLN A 61 7.37 -9.58 6.61
C GLN A 61 7.14 -8.13 6.21
N TYR A 62 6.65 -7.95 4.99
CA TYR A 62 6.47 -6.65 4.36
C TYR A 62 5.10 -6.55 3.70
N VAL A 63 4.70 -5.33 3.35
CA VAL A 63 3.62 -5.07 2.42
C VAL A 63 4.23 -4.47 1.16
N LEU A 64 4.00 -5.13 0.03
CA LEU A 64 4.31 -4.63 -1.29
C LEU A 64 3.07 -3.91 -1.82
N THR A 65 3.23 -2.65 -2.22
CA THR A 65 2.16 -1.83 -2.78
C THR A 65 2.54 -1.40 -4.18
N LEU A 66 1.70 -1.71 -5.18
CA LEU A 66 1.75 -1.13 -6.51
C LEU A 66 0.69 -0.02 -6.60
N TYR A 67 1.13 1.17 -6.96
CA TYR A 67 0.28 2.34 -7.02
C TYR A 67 -0.41 2.42 -8.38
N GLU A 68 -1.74 2.23 -8.41
CA GLU A 68 -2.46 2.12 -9.68
C GLU A 68 -2.78 3.46 -10.31
N ARG A 69 -3.01 4.46 -9.47
CA ARG A 69 -3.53 5.78 -9.87
C ARG A 69 -2.68 6.96 -9.40
N MET A 70 -1.71 6.71 -8.51
CA MET A 70 -0.84 7.77 -7.99
C MET A 70 0.30 8.04 -8.97
N PRO A 71 0.49 9.29 -9.42
CA PRO A 71 1.63 9.68 -10.22
C PRO A 71 2.94 9.45 -9.46
N ALA A 72 4.00 9.06 -10.18
CA ALA A 72 5.30 8.77 -9.57
C ALA A 72 5.94 10.01 -8.93
N GLU A 73 5.64 11.20 -9.45
CA GLU A 73 6.11 12.49 -8.94
C GLU A 73 5.56 12.84 -7.55
N ASP A 74 4.41 12.30 -7.17
CA ASP A 74 3.76 12.58 -5.88
C ASP A 74 4.24 11.63 -4.77
N LEU A 75 4.68 10.42 -5.15
CA LEU A 75 5.12 9.38 -4.21
C LEU A 75 6.23 9.81 -3.25
N PRO A 76 7.26 10.59 -3.66
CA PRO A 76 8.28 11.08 -2.75
C PRO A 76 7.69 11.77 -1.53
N PHE A 77 6.66 12.62 -1.69
CA PHE A 77 6.07 13.31 -0.54
C PHE A 77 5.48 12.32 0.47
N TYR A 78 4.62 11.40 0.01
CA TYR A 78 3.94 10.45 0.89
C TYR A 78 4.88 9.47 1.57
N LEU A 79 5.86 8.93 0.83
CA LEU A 79 6.82 7.98 1.38
C LEU A 79 7.79 8.66 2.35
N ASN A 80 8.25 9.88 2.07
CA ASN A 80 9.09 10.62 3.01
C ASN A 80 8.32 11.04 4.26
N LEU A 81 7.04 11.42 4.15
CA LEU A 81 6.19 11.69 5.30
C LEU A 81 6.02 10.43 6.16
N MET A 82 5.73 9.29 5.53
CA MET A 82 5.61 8.01 6.23
C MET A 82 6.92 7.62 6.95
N ALA A 83 8.07 7.78 6.29
CA ALA A 83 9.38 7.56 6.89
C ALA A 83 9.63 8.50 8.08
N HIS A 84 9.27 9.77 7.94
CA HIS A 84 9.42 10.79 8.98
C HIS A 84 8.60 10.49 10.24
N LEU A 85 7.35 10.03 10.05
CA LEU A 85 6.45 9.65 11.14
C LEU A 85 6.93 8.39 11.84
N ALA A 86 7.32 7.36 11.08
CA ALA A 86 7.87 6.12 11.62
C ALA A 86 9.14 6.38 12.45
N ALA A 87 10.04 7.25 11.97
CA ALA A 87 11.25 7.66 12.69
C ALA A 87 10.96 8.41 14.01
N ARG A 88 9.76 8.97 14.17
CA ARG A 88 9.29 9.65 15.39
C ARG A 88 8.45 8.76 16.30
N GLY A 89 8.36 7.46 16.00
CA GLY A 89 7.64 6.48 16.82
C GLY A 89 6.12 6.51 16.63
N VAL A 90 5.62 7.16 15.57
CA VAL A 90 4.21 7.01 15.18
C VAL A 90 4.02 5.57 14.69
N PRO A 91 2.99 4.84 15.17
CA PRO A 91 2.74 3.46 14.78
C PRO A 91 2.13 3.39 13.37
N CYS A 92 2.96 3.62 12.36
CA CYS A 92 2.63 3.52 10.94
C CYS A 92 3.59 2.56 10.24
N PRO A 93 3.23 2.04 9.04
CA PRO A 93 4.19 1.35 8.21
C PRO A 93 5.42 2.22 7.95
N ALA A 94 6.60 1.63 7.85
CA ALA A 94 7.84 2.32 7.53
C ALA A 94 8.28 1.90 6.13
N PRO A 95 8.49 2.82 5.18
CA PRO A 95 8.97 2.48 3.85
C PRO A 95 10.44 2.04 3.90
N LEU A 96 10.74 1.00 3.13
CA LEU A 96 12.09 0.49 2.98
C LEU A 96 12.77 1.24 1.83
N ALA A 97 13.92 1.83 2.13
CA ALA A 97 14.80 2.34 1.09
C ALA A 97 15.47 1.16 0.37
N ASP A 98 15.54 1.24 -0.95
CA ASP A 98 16.38 0.36 -1.74
C ASP A 98 17.87 0.72 -1.55
N ARG A 99 18.77 -0.07 -2.15
CA ARG A 99 20.22 0.13 -2.07
C ARG A 99 20.69 1.46 -2.69
N SER A 100 19.84 2.16 -3.44
CA SER A 100 20.12 3.50 -3.96
C SER A 100 19.58 4.62 -3.06
N GLY A 101 18.88 4.28 -1.97
CA GLY A 101 18.22 5.23 -1.08
C GLY A 101 16.82 5.65 -1.54
N SER A 102 16.27 5.05 -2.60
CA SER A 102 14.91 5.36 -3.07
C SER A 102 13.87 4.51 -2.35
N PHE A 103 12.72 5.11 -2.01
CA PHE A 103 11.60 4.40 -1.37
C PHE A 103 10.65 3.71 -2.36
N PHE A 104 10.82 3.93 -3.66
CA PHE A 104 10.02 3.27 -4.68
C PHE A 104 10.82 3.08 -5.97
N SER A 105 10.36 2.14 -6.79
CA SER A 105 10.81 1.94 -8.17
C SER A 105 9.70 1.26 -8.98
N LEU A 106 9.93 0.97 -10.26
CA LEU A 106 8.92 0.31 -11.08
C LEU A 106 8.93 -1.21 -10.90
N LEU A 107 7.74 -1.80 -10.78
CA LEU A 107 7.46 -3.23 -10.80
C LEU A 107 6.18 -3.48 -11.60
N ALA A 108 6.18 -4.45 -12.52
CA ALA A 108 5.04 -4.72 -13.40
C ALA A 108 4.52 -3.46 -14.13
N GLY A 109 5.42 -2.55 -14.50
CA GLY A 109 5.10 -1.29 -15.17
C GLY A 109 4.44 -0.23 -14.29
N LYS A 110 4.36 -0.43 -12.97
CA LYS A 110 3.75 0.48 -12.00
C LYS A 110 4.76 0.94 -10.96
N PRO A 111 4.64 2.16 -10.42
CA PRO A 111 5.38 2.53 -9.22
C PRO A 111 5.04 1.57 -8.08
N ALA A 112 6.06 1.09 -7.37
CA ALA A 112 5.93 0.13 -6.30
C ALA A 112 6.88 0.44 -5.15
N SER A 113 6.40 0.20 -3.92
CA SER A 113 7.16 0.38 -2.68
C SER A 113 7.04 -0.85 -1.79
N LEU A 114 8.04 -1.02 -0.92
CA LEU A 114 7.97 -1.95 0.21
C LEU A 114 7.85 -1.17 1.50
N VAL A 115 6.92 -1.57 2.34
CA VAL A 115 6.77 -1.04 3.70
C VAL A 115 6.77 -2.17 4.73
N THR A 116 7.11 -1.87 5.97
CA THR A 116 7.00 -2.84 7.07
C THR A 116 5.55 -3.27 7.27
N ARG A 117 5.35 -4.56 7.58
CA ARG A 117 4.04 -5.08 7.98
C ARG A 117 3.82 -4.78 9.47
N LEU A 118 2.73 -4.09 9.79
CA LEU A 118 2.31 -3.89 11.19
C LEU A 118 1.59 -5.15 11.72
N PRO A 119 1.83 -5.54 12.98
CA PRO A 119 1.05 -6.59 13.62
C PRO A 119 -0.36 -6.10 13.93
N GLY A 120 -1.31 -7.04 13.97
CA GLY A 120 -2.70 -6.78 14.31
C GLY A 120 -3.67 -7.00 13.15
N GLU A 121 -4.91 -6.63 13.38
CA GLU A 121 -6.02 -6.83 12.45
C GLU A 121 -6.91 -5.58 12.38
N ALA A 122 -7.57 -5.40 11.24
CA ALA A 122 -8.50 -4.29 11.06
C ALA A 122 -9.77 -4.55 11.89
N ARG A 123 -10.13 -3.58 12.74
CA ARG A 123 -11.36 -3.62 13.54
C ARG A 123 -12.38 -2.63 12.99
N LEU A 124 -13.41 -3.15 12.33
CA LEU A 124 -14.42 -2.34 11.63
C LEU A 124 -15.43 -1.68 12.56
N VAL A 125 -15.60 -2.22 13.77
CA VAL A 125 -16.51 -1.68 14.78
C VAL A 125 -15.72 -1.44 16.07
N PRO A 126 -15.11 -0.25 16.23
CA PRO A 126 -14.37 0.09 17.43
C PRO A 126 -15.31 0.37 18.61
N SER A 127 -14.86 0.01 19.81
CA SER A 127 -15.44 0.39 21.09
C SER A 127 -15.10 1.83 21.46
N GLY A 128 -15.77 2.39 22.49
CA GLY A 128 -15.47 3.74 22.97
C GLY A 128 -14.03 3.93 23.45
N ALA A 129 -13.43 2.90 24.07
CA ALA A 129 -12.03 2.92 24.48
C ALA A 129 -11.08 2.93 23.27
N GLU A 130 -11.38 2.12 22.24
CA GLU A 130 -10.59 2.10 21.00
C GLU A 130 -10.69 3.42 20.24
N CYS A 131 -11.85 4.09 20.25
CA CYS A 131 -11.99 5.44 19.70
C CYS A 131 -11.10 6.47 20.43
N ALA A 132 -10.97 6.37 21.76
CA ALA A 132 -10.09 7.24 22.52
C ALA A 132 -8.61 7.00 22.16
N GLU A 133 -8.20 5.74 21.99
CA GLU A 133 -6.85 5.38 21.54
C GLU A 133 -6.55 5.89 20.12
N ILE A 134 -7.51 5.80 19.20
CA ILE A 134 -7.40 6.39 17.86
C ILE A 134 -7.20 7.91 17.97
N GLY A 135 -7.97 8.59 18.81
CA GLY A 135 -7.84 10.03 19.04
C GLY A 135 -6.46 10.43 19.57
N ALA A 136 -5.94 9.69 20.55
CA ALA A 136 -4.58 9.88 21.06
C ALA A 136 -3.51 9.61 19.98
N GLY A 137 -3.75 8.61 19.12
CA GLY A 137 -2.91 8.32 17.96
C GLY A 137 -2.87 9.46 16.95
N LEU A 138 -4.02 10.03 16.60
CA LEU A 138 -4.12 11.17 15.69
C LEU A 138 -3.44 12.42 16.26
N ALA A 139 -3.57 12.66 17.56
CA ALA A 139 -2.88 13.78 18.22
C ALA A 139 -1.35 13.65 18.21
N ARG A 140 -0.80 12.43 18.18
CA ARG A 140 0.64 12.20 18.01
C ARG A 140 1.10 12.31 16.55
N LEU A 141 0.19 12.08 15.61
CA LEU A 141 0.46 12.20 14.18
C LEU A 141 0.54 13.67 13.74
N HIS A 142 -0.35 14.52 14.29
CA HIS A 142 -0.36 15.98 14.07
C HIS A 142 0.81 16.68 14.75
#